data_AF-A0A4Y2K8W0-F1
#
_entry.id   AF-A0A4Y2K8W0-F1
#
_cell.length_a   1.000
_cell.length_b   1.000
_cell.length_c   1.000
_cell.angle_alpha   90.00
_cell.angle_beta   90.00
_cell.angle_gamma   90.00
#
_symmetry.space_group_name_H-M   'P 1'
#
loop_
_entity.id
_entity.type
_entity.pdbx_description
1 polymer ?
#
loop_
_entity_poly.entity_id
_entity_poly.type
_entity_poly.pdbx_seq_one_letter_code
_entity_poly.pdbx_strand_id
1 'polypeptide(L)'
;IVKGMDESVGSVFNALHQRDMLKNTIFLFVSDNGGQINPAHGGYGSNYPFRGNKMTYWEGGIHLPAIIWSPLLNLDKPRVSHQLMHVSDWLPTLYKLIGKSKNTKYNFVQTYRQVQIIN
;
A
#
# COMPACT_ATOMS: atom_id res chain seq x y z
N ILE A 1 12.88 8.98 10.93
CA ILE A 1 12.61 8.40 9.59
C ILE A 1 11.12 8.50 9.23
N VAL A 2 10.20 7.97 10.06
CA VAL A 2 8.75 8.03 9.77
C VAL A 2 8.24 9.45 9.50
N LYS A 3 8.56 10.43 10.37
CA LYS A 3 8.19 11.85 10.15
C LYS A 3 8.68 12.41 8.82
N GLY A 4 9.96 12.20 8.50
CA GLY A 4 10.54 12.71 7.25
C GLY A 4 9.95 12.05 5.99
N MET A 5 9.57 10.76 6.07
CA MET A 5 8.86 10.08 5.00
C MET A 5 7.45 10.66 4.81
N ASP A 6 6.70 10.88 5.89
CA ASP A 6 5.37 11.51 5.87
C ASP A 6 5.42 12.92 5.25
N GLU A 7 6.37 13.76 5.68
CA GLU A 7 6.62 15.08 5.12
C GLU A 7 7.00 15.03 3.63
N SER A 8 7.79 14.02 3.22
CA SER A 8 8.19 13.83 1.82
C SER A 8 7.00 13.41 0.94
N VAL A 9 6.14 12.50 1.41
CA VAL A 9 4.90 12.12 0.72
C VAL A 9 3.99 13.32 0.59
N GLY A 10 3.78 14.09 1.67
CA GLY A 10 3.01 15.33 1.64
C GLY A 10 3.57 16.36 0.66
N SER A 11 4.90 16.49 0.58
CA SER A 11 5.56 17.39 -0.38
C SER A 11 5.29 17.00 -1.84
N VAL A 12 5.36 15.71 -2.18
CA VAL A 12 5.03 15.22 -3.52
C VAL A 12 3.55 15.43 -3.83
N PHE A 13 2.67 15.10 -2.89
CA PHE A 13 1.23 15.31 -3.04
C PHE A 13 0.89 16.79 -3.32
N ASN A 14 1.44 17.70 -2.51
CA ASN A 14 1.25 19.13 -2.67
C ASN A 14 1.81 19.65 -3.99
N ALA A 15 2.97 19.16 -4.43
CA ALA A 15 3.56 19.54 -5.71
C ALA A 15 2.69 19.13 -6.92
N LEU A 16 2.01 17.98 -6.84
CA LEU A 16 1.04 17.56 -7.85
C LEU A 16 -0.27 18.33 -7.75
N HIS A 17 -0.71 18.68 -6.53
CA HIS A 17 -1.90 19.49 -6.30
C HIS A 17 -1.76 20.88 -6.94
N GLN A 18 -0.65 21.57 -6.67
CA GLN A 18 -0.36 22.90 -7.20
C GLN A 18 -0.26 22.97 -8.73
N ARG A 19 -0.15 21.82 -9.40
CA ARG A 19 -0.06 21.69 -10.86
C ARG A 19 -1.33 21.11 -11.50
N ASP A 20 -2.42 20.98 -10.75
CA ASP A 20 -3.67 20.35 -11.19
C ASP A 20 -3.50 18.92 -11.74
N MET A 21 -2.46 18.21 -11.28
CA MET A 21 -2.14 16.85 -11.73
C MET A 21 -2.87 15.78 -10.91
N LEU A 22 -3.33 16.11 -9.71
CA LEU A 22 -4.01 15.16 -8.82
C LEU A 22 -5.27 14.54 -9.43
N LYS A 23 -5.97 15.25 -10.31
CA LYS A 23 -7.20 14.78 -10.99
C LYS A 23 -7.05 13.48 -11.77
N ASN A 24 -5.82 13.17 -12.20
CA ASN A 24 -5.49 11.95 -12.95
C ASN A 24 -4.28 11.24 -12.34
N THR A 25 -4.18 11.26 -11.00
CA THR A 25 -3.10 10.60 -10.26
C THR A 25 -3.66 9.50 -9.37
N ILE A 26 -2.95 8.37 -9.29
CA ILE A 26 -3.17 7.34 -8.28
C ILE A 26 -1.97 7.37 -7.33
N PHE A 27 -2.22 7.58 -6.05
CA PHE A 27 -1.25 7.37 -4.98
C PHE A 27 -1.44 5.98 -4.40
N LEU A 28 -0.37 5.18 -4.43
CA LEU A 28 -0.29 3.89 -3.77
C LEU A 28 0.85 3.94 -2.75
N PHE A 29 0.53 3.81 -1.48
CA PHE A 29 1.50 3.68 -0.40
C PHE A 29 1.41 2.29 0.19
N VAL A 30 2.51 1.54 0.16
CA VAL A 30 2.60 0.17 0.68
C VAL A 30 3.96 -0.06 1.33
N SER A 31 4.02 -0.96 2.30
CA SER A 31 5.28 -1.51 2.80
C SER A 31 5.66 -2.77 2.02
N ASP A 32 6.93 -3.17 2.05
CA ASP A 32 7.47 -4.38 1.41
C ASP A 32 7.48 -5.60 2.34
N ASN A 33 7.68 -5.37 3.64
CA ASN A 33 7.67 -6.38 4.71
C ASN A 33 7.27 -5.75 6.04
N GLY A 34 6.94 -6.58 7.02
CA GLY A 34 6.68 -6.12 8.39
C GLY A 34 7.88 -5.41 8.99
N GLY A 35 7.65 -4.54 9.98
CA GLY A 35 8.71 -3.79 10.65
C GLY A 35 9.76 -4.70 11.29
N GLN A 36 11.03 -4.32 11.20
CA GLN A 36 12.07 -4.89 12.05
C GLN A 36 11.91 -4.30 13.45
N ILE A 37 11.62 -5.15 14.43
CA ILE A 37 11.37 -4.75 15.83
C ILE A 37 12.57 -5.03 16.75
N ASN A 38 13.56 -5.80 16.28
CA ASN A 38 14.72 -6.16 17.09
C ASN A 38 15.78 -5.05 17.02
N PRO A 39 16.08 -4.34 18.12
CA PRO A 39 17.09 -3.27 18.13
C PRO A 39 18.49 -3.75 17.79
N ALA A 40 18.83 -5.02 18.06
CA ALA A 40 20.11 -5.62 17.68
C ALA A 40 20.29 -5.70 16.15
N HIS A 41 19.20 -5.63 15.39
CA HIS A 41 19.19 -5.56 13.93
C HIS A 41 18.79 -4.15 13.43
N GLY A 42 18.93 -3.11 14.26
CA GLY A 42 18.55 -1.74 13.93
C GLY A 42 17.03 -1.49 13.88
N GLY A 43 16.24 -2.40 14.47
CA GLY A 43 14.79 -2.35 14.45
C GLY A 43 14.17 -1.46 15.51
N TYR A 44 13.33 -0.54 15.08
CA TYR A 44 12.49 0.31 15.95
C TYR A 44 11.05 0.39 15.41
N GLY A 45 10.65 -0.56 14.58
CA GLY A 45 9.29 -0.64 14.03
C GLY A 45 8.29 -1.18 15.04
N SER A 46 7.01 -1.12 14.68
CA SER A 46 5.92 -1.75 15.41
C SER A 46 5.02 -2.50 14.44
N ASN A 47 4.68 -3.74 14.79
CA ASN A 47 3.74 -4.59 14.03
C ASN A 47 2.46 -4.88 14.81
N TYR A 48 2.20 -4.14 15.90
CA TYR A 48 1.01 -4.35 16.72
C TYR A 48 -0.28 -4.27 15.87
N PRO A 49 -1.27 -5.15 16.08
CA PRO A 49 -1.35 -6.21 17.10
C PRO A 49 -0.77 -7.56 16.67
N PHE A 50 -0.08 -7.62 15.53
CA PHE A 50 0.33 -8.87 14.89
C PHE A 50 1.63 -9.45 15.46
N ARG A 51 1.68 -10.78 15.54
CA ARG A 51 2.86 -11.54 15.97
C ARG A 51 3.95 -11.46 14.91
N GLY A 52 5.21 -11.34 15.32
CA GLY A 52 6.38 -11.47 14.44
C GLY A 52 6.90 -10.15 13.87
N ASN A 53 7.88 -10.27 12.98
CA ASN A 53 8.63 -9.16 12.39
C ASN A 53 9.17 -9.52 11.00
N LYS A 54 9.90 -8.60 10.38
CA LYS A 54 10.70 -8.87 9.19
C LYS A 54 11.45 -10.21 9.32
N MET A 55 11.49 -11.00 8.23
CA MET A 55 12.06 -12.36 8.17
C MET A 55 11.24 -13.46 8.86
N THR A 56 9.95 -13.22 9.14
CA THR A 56 9.06 -14.26 9.70
C THR A 56 7.79 -14.40 8.87
N TYR A 57 7.20 -15.59 8.90
CA TYR A 57 5.91 -15.89 8.25
C TYR A 57 4.69 -15.57 9.12
N TRP A 58 4.89 -14.94 10.28
CA TRP A 58 3.79 -14.49 11.11
C TRP A 58 3.18 -13.21 10.52
N GLU A 59 1.93 -12.91 10.86
CA GLU A 59 1.21 -11.72 10.38
C GLU A 59 2.04 -10.43 10.49
N GLY A 60 2.79 -10.22 11.56
CA GLY A 60 3.64 -9.04 11.74
C GLY A 60 4.85 -8.96 10.81
N GLY A 61 5.14 -10.01 10.03
CA GLY A 61 6.13 -10.02 8.96
C GLY A 61 5.57 -9.78 7.56
N ILE A 62 4.26 -9.99 7.34
CA ILE A 62 3.63 -10.08 6.00
C ILE A 62 2.31 -9.33 5.85
N HIS A 63 1.68 -8.90 6.95
CA HIS A 63 0.49 -8.06 6.97
C HIS A 63 0.92 -6.61 7.07
N LEU A 64 0.74 -5.87 5.99
CA LEU A 64 1.41 -4.59 5.76
C LEU A 64 0.40 -3.46 5.65
N PRO A 65 0.76 -2.23 6.06
CA PRO A 65 -0.05 -1.06 5.73
C PRO A 65 -0.08 -0.87 4.21
N ALA A 66 -1.28 -0.69 3.68
CA ALA A 66 -1.52 -0.35 2.29
C ALA A 66 -2.62 0.73 2.20
N ILE A 67 -2.32 1.82 1.49
CA ILE A 67 -3.24 2.92 1.20
C ILE A 67 -3.28 3.15 -0.30
N ILE A 68 -4.49 3.25 -0.85
CA ILE A 68 -4.70 3.79 -2.20
C ILE A 68 -5.59 5.03 -2.13
N TRP A 69 -5.20 6.06 -2.89
CA TRP A 69 -5.91 7.32 -3.04
C TRP A 69 -5.94 7.73 -4.50
N SER A 70 -7.11 8.15 -4.99
CA SER A 70 -7.27 8.81 -6.28
C SER A 70 -8.70 9.35 -6.42
N PRO A 71 -8.89 10.57 -6.99
CA PRO A 71 -10.23 11.04 -7.35
C PRO A 71 -10.90 10.13 -8.40
N LEU A 72 -10.12 9.35 -9.16
CA LEU A 72 -10.62 8.40 -10.16
C LEU A 72 -11.31 7.17 -9.56
N LEU A 73 -11.13 6.91 -8.26
CA LEU A 73 -11.85 5.82 -7.58
C LEU A 73 -13.35 6.12 -7.44
N ASN A 74 -13.75 7.39 -7.61
CA ASN A 74 -15.14 7.86 -7.60
C ASN A 74 -15.93 7.32 -6.39
N LEU A 75 -15.34 7.45 -5.20
CA LEU A 75 -15.94 7.00 -3.95
C LEU A 75 -16.72 8.15 -3.32
N ASP A 76 -17.96 7.90 -2.91
CA ASP A 76 -18.77 8.87 -2.16
C ASP A 76 -18.15 9.23 -0.80
N LYS A 77 -17.38 8.30 -0.21
CA LYS A 77 -16.66 8.48 1.06
C LYS A 77 -15.46 7.52 1.17
N PRO A 78 -14.45 7.84 1.99
CA PRO A 78 -13.37 6.93 2.33
C PRO A 78 -13.90 5.60 2.89
N ARG A 79 -13.21 4.48 2.62
CA ARG A 79 -13.62 3.16 3.11
C ARG A 79 -12.43 2.26 3.42
N VAL A 80 -12.60 1.35 4.37
CA VAL A 80 -11.64 0.26 4.60
C VAL A 80 -12.07 -0.96 3.80
N SER A 81 -11.15 -1.59 3.07
CA SER A 81 -11.39 -2.89 2.47
C SER A 81 -10.82 -4.00 3.34
N HIS A 82 -11.68 -4.91 3.77
CA HIS A 82 -11.29 -6.12 4.51
C HIS A 82 -11.07 -7.33 3.59
N GLN A 83 -11.07 -7.12 2.27
CA GLN A 83 -10.76 -8.16 1.29
C GLN A 83 -9.31 -8.62 1.43
N LEU A 84 -9.07 -9.87 1.04
CA LEU A 84 -7.72 -10.39 0.87
C LEU A 84 -7.10 -9.77 -0.38
N MET A 85 -5.86 -9.33 -0.27
CA MET A 85 -5.04 -8.81 -1.35
C MET A 85 -3.59 -9.23 -1.12
N HIS A 86 -2.91 -9.62 -2.19
CA HIS A 86 -1.47 -9.85 -2.19
C HIS A 86 -0.74 -8.76 -2.98
N VAL A 87 0.54 -8.52 -2.69
CA VAL A 87 1.36 -7.52 -3.41
C VAL A 87 1.39 -7.74 -4.93
N SER A 88 1.23 -8.99 -5.37
CA SER A 88 1.14 -9.34 -6.80
C SER A 88 -0.11 -8.82 -7.50
N ASP A 89 -1.16 -8.48 -6.75
CA ASP A 89 -2.42 -7.99 -7.30
C ASP A 89 -2.31 -6.54 -7.80
N TRP A 90 -1.30 -5.79 -7.34
CA TRP A 90 -1.08 -4.42 -7.80
C TRP A 90 -0.79 -4.36 -9.29
N LEU A 91 0.04 -5.25 -9.82
CA LEU A 91 0.39 -5.24 -11.24
C LEU A 91 -0.82 -5.41 -12.16
N PRO A 92 -1.64 -6.48 -12.07
CA PRO A 92 -2.84 -6.60 -12.91
C PRO A 92 -3.86 -5.48 -12.65
N THR A 93 -3.94 -4.96 -11.42
CA THR A 93 -4.85 -3.85 -11.07
C THR A 93 -4.45 -2.56 -11.78
N LEU A 94 -3.20 -2.12 -11.62
CA LEU A 94 -2.68 -0.90 -12.24
C LEU A 94 -2.65 -1.02 -13.77
N TYR A 95 -2.34 -2.21 -14.30
CA TYR A 95 -2.38 -2.47 -15.74
C TYR A 95 -3.78 -2.30 -16.34
N LYS A 96 -4.81 -2.78 -15.64
CA LYS A 96 -6.21 -2.58 -16.03
C LYS A 96 -6.61 -1.10 -15.97
N LEU A 97 -6.15 -0.36 -14.95
CA LEU A 97 -6.49 1.05 -14.76
C LEU A 97 -5.93 1.96 -15.87
N ILE A 98 -4.80 1.61 -16.49
CA ILE A 98 -4.26 2.34 -17.65
C ILE A 98 -4.88 1.92 -18.99
N GLY A 99 -6.05 1.26 -18.97
CA GLY A 99 -6.80 0.89 -20.17
C GLY A 99 -6.25 -0.34 -20.92
N LYS A 100 -5.37 -1.13 -20.31
CA LYS A 100 -4.83 -2.36 -20.91
C LYS A 100 -5.49 -3.61 -20.31
N SER A 101 -6.07 -4.49 -21.12
CA SER A 101 -6.54 -5.80 -20.67
C SER A 101 -5.41 -6.83 -20.77
N LYS A 102 -5.23 -7.68 -19.74
CA LYS A 102 -4.28 -8.80 -19.81
C LYS A 102 -4.93 -9.96 -20.58
N ASN A 103 -4.28 -10.39 -21.66
CA ASN A 103 -4.43 -11.73 -22.24
C ASN A 103 -3.43 -12.74 -21.62
N THR A 104 -2.90 -12.47 -20.43
CA THR A 104 -1.75 -13.21 -19.89
C THR A 104 -2.13 -14.07 -18.69
N LYS A 105 -1.93 -15.39 -18.84
CA LYS A 105 -2.04 -16.40 -17.76
C LYS A 105 -0.94 -16.16 -16.73
N TYR A 106 -1.26 -15.43 -15.67
CA TYR A 106 -0.45 -15.43 -14.46
C TYR A 106 -1.26 -16.05 -13.32
N ASN A 107 -0.78 -17.19 -12.82
CA ASN A 107 -1.32 -17.82 -11.62
C ASN A 107 -0.78 -17.03 -10.41
N PHE A 108 -1.64 -16.26 -9.75
CA PHE A 108 -1.31 -15.59 -8.49
C PHE A 108 -2.03 -16.30 -7.36
N VAL A 109 -1.26 -16.78 -6.39
CA VAL A 109 -1.75 -17.33 -5.13
C VAL A 109 -2.18 -16.15 -4.25
N GLN A 110 -3.45 -16.13 -3.82
CA GLN A 110 -4.00 -15.12 -2.92
C GLN A 110 -3.57 -15.40 -1.49
N THR A 111 -2.90 -14.45 -0.83
CA THR A 111 -2.77 -14.47 0.63
C THR A 111 -2.57 -13.07 1.23
N TYR A 112 -3.27 -12.83 2.35
CA TYR A 112 -3.24 -11.74 3.36
C TYR A 112 -4.12 -10.50 3.16
N ARG A 113 -4.51 -9.84 4.27
CA ARG A 113 -5.65 -8.90 4.41
C ARG A 113 -5.21 -7.43 4.56
N GLN A 114 -6.21 -6.56 4.34
CA GLN A 114 -6.30 -5.12 4.62
C GLN A 114 -5.60 -4.17 3.64
N VAL A 115 -6.43 -3.46 2.88
CA VAL A 115 -6.08 -2.21 2.19
C VAL A 115 -7.02 -1.13 2.70
N GLN A 116 -6.46 -0.05 3.21
CA GLN A 116 -7.22 1.15 3.51
C GLN A 116 -7.38 1.94 2.21
N ILE A 117 -8.62 2.24 1.82
CA ILE A 117 -8.90 3.04 0.62
C ILE A 117 -9.30 4.43 1.12
N ILE A 118 -8.38 5.38 1.00
CA ILE A 118 -8.59 6.75 1.51
C ILE A 118 -9.03 7.62 0.32
N ASN A 119 -10.04 8.47 0.55
CA ASN A 119 -10.41 9.56 -0.35
C ASN A 119 -10.12 10.87 0.36
#